data_AF-A0A8R7VCD2-F1
#
_entry.id   AF-A0A8R7VCD2-F1
#
_cell.length_a   1.000
_cell.length_b   1.000
_cell.length_c   1.000
_cell.angle_alpha   90.00
_cell.angle_beta   90.00
_cell.angle_gamma   90.00
#
_symmetry.space_group_name_H-M   'P 1'
#
loop_
_entity.id
_entity.type
_entity.pdbx_description
1 polymer ?
#
loop_
_entity_poly.entity_id
_entity_poly.type
_entity_poly.pdbx_seq_one_letter_code
_entity_poly.pdbx_strand_id
1 'polypeptide(L)' 'MVARILGKLLHMIGILPTDKVTEVQRTDLVGEFVGHTGPKTRRKVLLIFSLQF' A
#
# COMPACT_ATOMS: atom_id res chain seq x y z
N MET A 1 -8.66 -8.18 -5.51
CA MET A 1 -9.86 -8.77 -4.85
C MET A 1 -9.50 -9.72 -3.69
N VAL A 2 -8.76 -10.81 -3.90
CA VAL A 2 -8.35 -11.75 -2.82
C VAL A 2 -7.61 -11.04 -1.67
N ALA A 3 -6.72 -10.10 -2.00
CA ALA A 3 -5.98 -9.31 -1.01
C ALA A 3 -6.90 -8.59 0.00
N ARG A 4 -8.07 -8.12 -0.41
CA ARG A 4 -9.02 -7.43 0.48
C ARG A 4 -9.70 -8.37 1.45
N ILE A 5 -9.98 -9.60 1.02
CA ILE A 5 -10.53 -10.65 1.89
C ILE A 5 -9.48 -11.03 2.95
N LEU A 6 -8.23 -11.19 2.52
CA LEU A 6 -7.12 -11.45 3.45
C LEU A 6 -6.91 -10.32 4.45
N GLY A 7 -6.95 -9.06 4.00
CA GLY A 7 -6.84 -7.89 4.90
C GLY A 7 -7.90 -7.88 5.99
N LYS A 8 -9.17 -8.15 5.62
CA LYS A 8 -10.27 -8.27 6.57
C LYS A 8 -10.08 -9.41 7.56
N LEU A 9 -9.72 -10.59 7.08
CA LEU A 9 -9.50 -11.76 7.93
C LEU A 9 -8.38 -11.51 8.95
N LEU A 10 -7.23 -11.04 8.47
CA LEU A 10 -6.05 -10.79 9.31
C LEU A 10 -6.29 -9.67 10.33
N HIS A 11 -7.08 -8.66 9.99
CA HIS A 11 -7.50 -7.64 10.94
C HIS A 11 -8.47 -8.21 11.99
N MET A 12 -9.46 -9.00 11.57
CA MET A 12 -10.47 -9.59 12.45
C MET A 12 -9.87 -10.52 13.51
N ILE A 13 -8.81 -11.25 13.18
CA ILE A 13 -8.07 -12.09 14.14
C ILE A 13 -6.97 -11.34 14.92
N GLY A 14 -6.89 -10.00 14.77
CA GLY A 14 -5.97 -9.15 15.53
C GLY A 14 -4.51 -9.16 15.08
N ILE A 15 -4.18 -9.76 13.93
CA ILE A 15 -2.81 -9.78 13.39
C ILE A 15 -2.44 -8.43 12.77
N LEU A 16 -3.40 -7.80 12.06
CA LEU A 16 -3.21 -6.47 11.47
C LEU A 16 -3.99 -5.41 12.25
N PRO A 17 -3.44 -4.20 12.41
CA PRO A 17 -4.13 -3.09 13.07
C PRO A 17 -5.29 -2.52 12.24
N THR A 18 -5.35 -2.82 10.93
CA THR A 18 -6.39 -2.35 10.01
C THR A 18 -6.57 -3.34 8.86
N ASP A 19 -7.78 -3.39 8.29
CA ASP A 19 -8.12 -4.19 7.11
C ASP A 19 -7.86 -3.46 5.78
N LYS A 20 -7.42 -2.20 5.82
CA LYS A 20 -7.18 -1.38 4.62
C LYS A 20 -6.08 -2.00 3.75
N VAL A 21 -6.43 -2.24 2.49
CA VAL A 21 -5.53 -2.73 1.44
C VAL A 21 -5.43 -1.71 0.33
N THR A 22 -4.21 -1.35 -0.05
CA THR A 22 -3.93 -0.49 -1.21
C THR A 22 -3.35 -1.32 -2.33
N GLU A 23 -4.09 -1.43 -3.42
CA GLU A 23 -3.64 -2.09 -4.65
C GLU A 23 -2.79 -1.10 -5.46
N VAL A 24 -1.67 -1.58 -6.03
CA VAL A 24 -0.71 -0.77 -6.79
C VAL A 24 -0.26 -1.53 -8.03
N GLN A 25 0.06 -0.77 -9.08
CA GLN A 25 0.66 -1.28 -10.31
C GLN A 25 2.11 -0.81 -10.43
N ARG A 26 2.87 -1.41 -11.36
CA ARG A 26 4.27 -1.05 -11.62
C ARG A 26 4.44 0.45 -11.88
N THR A 27 3.53 1.05 -12.65
CA THR A 27 3.54 2.46 -13.02
C THR A 27 3.41 3.40 -11.82
N ASP A 28 2.80 2.93 -10.73
CA ASP A 28 2.63 3.68 -9.48
C ASP A 28 3.92 3.74 -8.66
N LEU A 29 4.82 2.77 -8.83
CA LEU A 29 6.02 2.62 -7.99
C LEU A 29 7.31 2.96 -8.75
N VAL A 30 7.38 2.61 -10.04
CA VAL A 30 8.60 2.70 -10.85
C VAL A 30 8.58 3.93 -11.74
N GLY A 31 9.69 4.68 -11.70
CA GLY A 31 9.91 5.84 -12.54
C GLY A 31 10.42 5.47 -13.93
N GLU A 32 10.16 6.31 -14.91
CA GLU A 32 10.65 6.14 -16.29
C GLU A 32 12.13 6.53 -16.44
N PHE A 33 12.61 7.39 -15.55
CA PHE A 33 13.98 7.91 -15.55
C PHE A 33 14.68 7.67 -14.21
N VAL A 34 16.01 7.74 -14.23
CA VAL A 34 16.84 7.62 -13.02
C VAL A 34 16.43 8.67 -11.99
N GLY A 35 16.31 8.25 -10.73
CA GLY A 35 15.88 9.11 -9.62
C GLY A 35 14.37 9.20 -9.42
N HIS A 36 13.52 8.72 -10.34
CA HIS A 36 12.06 8.88 -10.24
C HIS A 36 11.36 7.78 -9.41
N THR A 37 11.98 6.61 -9.24
CA THR A 37 11.38 5.48 -8.49
C THR A 37 11.27 5.78 -6.98
N GLY A 38 12.28 6.42 -6.40
CA GLY A 38 12.29 6.77 -4.98
C GLY A 38 11.08 7.63 -4.58
N PRO A 39 10.87 8.80 -5.21
CA PRO A 39 9.71 9.65 -4.94
C PRO A 39 8.35 8.96 -5.16
N LYS A 40 8.20 8.14 -6.23
CA LYS A 40 6.96 7.40 -6.50
C LYS A 40 6.65 6.37 -5.42
N THR A 41 7.63 5.53 -5.08
CA THR A 41 7.49 4.52 -4.02
C THR A 41 7.20 5.16 -2.68
N ARG A 42 7.97 6.21 -2.32
CA ARG A 42 7.80 6.92 -1.04
C ARG A 42 6.42 7.56 -0.93
N ARG A 43 5.96 8.21 -2.01
CA ARG A 43 4.61 8.79 -2.06
C ARG A 43 3.56 7.73 -1.77
N LYS A 44 3.62 6.57 -2.43
CA LYS A 44 2.58 5.56 -2.27
C LYS A 44 2.63 4.91 -0.87
N VAL A 45 3.80 4.56 -0.36
CA VAL A 45 3.92 3.90 0.96
C VAL A 45 3.64 4.86 2.12
N LEU A 46 4.17 6.08 2.09
CA LEU A 46 3.96 7.04 3.19
C LEU A 46 2.57 7.66 3.19
N LEU A 47 1.94 7.89 2.02
CA LEU A 47 0.53 8.34 2.00
C LEU A 47 -0.40 7.29 2.57
N ILE A 48 -0.12 6.00 2.37
CA ILE A 48 -0.95 4.93 2.96
C ILE A 48 -0.95 5.05 4.48
N PHE A 49 0.22 5.23 5.09
CA PHE A 49 0.33 5.43 6.54
C PHE A 49 -0.37 6.70 7.02
N SER A 50 -0.27 7.81 6.28
CA SER A 50 -0.90 9.08 6.66
C SER A 50 -2.43 9.09 6.54
N LEU A 51 -3.02 8.23 5.72
CA LEU A 51 -4.48 8.11 5.56
C LEU A 51 -5.10 7.05 6.48
N GLN A 52 -4.29 6.46 7.36
CA GLN A 52 -4.68 5.43 8.32
C GLN A 52 -4.73 5.94 9.77
N PHE A 53 -4.28 7.19 10.01
CA PHE A 53 -4.44 7.92 11.28
C PHE A 53 -5.40 9.08 11.11
#